data_AF-A0A970F220-F1
#
_entry.id   AF-A0A970F220-F1
#
_cell.length_a   1.000
_cell.length_b   1.000
_cell.length_c   1.000
_cell.angle_alpha   90.00
_cell.angle_beta   90.00
_cell.angle_gamma   90.00
#
_symmetry.space_group_name_H-M   'P 1'
#
loop_
_entity.id
_entity.type
_entity.pdbx_description
1 polymer ?
#
loop_
_entity_poly.entity_id
_entity_poly.type
_entity_poly.pdbx_seq_one_letter_code
_entity_poly.pdbx_strand_id
1 'polypeptide(L)'
;VNLSRIERGLHPANACWFWGEGTSPSLPLFRDKFGIDGSVISAVDLVKGIGICAGMRAPEVPGATGNINTNFRGKADCALEQLTNGADFVFIHIEAPDECGHQGNALDKTRAIELIDRDVLRRVIDGLEKSGCDYSILLLPDHPTPVSLRTHTSDPVPFVLYRSNEEGTKHAEHFTESHAANTGLFVSKGHELMKKLILKMPNE
;
A
#
# COMPACT_ATOMS: atom_id res chain seq x y z
N VAL A 1 -27.16 10.83 -23.49
CA VAL A 1 -25.70 11.14 -23.43
C VAL A 1 -25.06 11.18 -24.81
N ASN A 2 -24.99 10.08 -25.58
CA ASN A 2 -24.28 10.06 -26.88
C ASN A 2 -24.82 11.07 -27.91
N LEU A 3 -26.15 11.26 -28.00
CA LEU A 3 -26.73 12.30 -28.86
C LEU A 3 -26.19 13.71 -28.53
N SER A 4 -26.18 14.10 -27.26
CA SER A 4 -25.62 15.39 -26.80
C SER A 4 -24.10 15.52 -27.01
N ARG A 5 -23.34 14.42 -26.94
CA ARG A 5 -21.90 14.44 -27.28
C ARG A 5 -21.68 14.76 -28.75
N ILE A 6 -22.47 14.14 -29.64
CA ILE A 6 -22.42 14.35 -31.08
C ILE A 6 -22.79 15.79 -31.44
N GLU A 7 -23.87 16.33 -30.85
CA GLU A 7 -24.27 17.73 -31.04
C GLU A 7 -23.17 18.72 -30.65
N ARG A 8 -22.32 18.37 -29.68
CA ARG A 8 -21.16 19.15 -29.22
C ARG A 8 -19.87 18.87 -30.01
N GLY A 9 -19.91 18.04 -31.05
CA GLY A 9 -18.72 17.64 -31.82
C GLY A 9 -17.76 16.69 -31.09
N LEU A 10 -18.20 16.02 -30.02
CA LEU A 10 -17.40 15.04 -29.26
C LEU A 10 -17.67 13.62 -29.76
N HIS A 11 -16.65 12.75 -29.71
CA HIS A 11 -16.80 11.33 -30.07
C HIS A 11 -17.81 10.62 -29.15
N PRO A 12 -18.80 9.86 -29.67
CA PRO A 12 -19.72 9.09 -28.84
C PRO A 12 -19.00 7.91 -28.16
N ALA A 13 -19.46 7.52 -26.97
CA ALA A 13 -19.03 6.28 -26.31
C ALA A 13 -20.01 5.16 -26.72
N ASN A 14 -19.80 4.57 -27.90
CA ASN A 14 -20.73 3.61 -28.53
C ASN A 14 -20.16 2.19 -28.68
N ALA A 15 -18.99 1.92 -28.11
CA ALA A 15 -18.37 0.60 -28.07
C ALA A 15 -17.93 0.27 -26.65
N CYS A 16 -17.97 -1.02 -26.30
CA CYS A 16 -17.42 -1.56 -25.06
C CYS A 16 -16.14 -2.33 -25.39
N TRP A 17 -15.04 -2.00 -24.70
CA TRP A 17 -13.78 -2.75 -24.79
C TRP A 17 -13.63 -3.58 -23.52
N PHE A 18 -14.03 -4.85 -23.58
CA PHE A 18 -13.79 -5.79 -22.48
C PHE A 18 -12.35 -6.26 -22.54
N TRP A 19 -11.63 -6.15 -21.42
CA TRP A 19 -10.27 -6.62 -21.26
C TRP A 19 -10.03 -7.03 -19.82
N GLY A 20 -9.14 -8.00 -19.58
CA GLY A 20 -8.86 -8.53 -18.24
C GLY A 20 -9.94 -9.52 -17.75
N GLU A 21 -10.33 -10.50 -18.57
CA GLU A 21 -11.19 -11.60 -18.11
C GLU A 21 -10.55 -12.32 -16.92
N GLY A 22 -11.33 -12.57 -15.88
CA GLY A 22 -10.89 -13.30 -14.70
C GLY A 22 -12.07 -13.88 -13.93
N THR A 23 -11.81 -14.92 -13.14
CA THR A 23 -12.77 -15.51 -12.21
C THR A 23 -12.46 -15.06 -10.78
N SER A 24 -13.46 -15.14 -9.89
CA SER A 24 -13.24 -14.87 -8.47
C SER A 24 -12.12 -15.79 -7.92
N PRO A 25 -11.05 -15.23 -7.33
CA PRO A 25 -9.95 -16.03 -6.82
C PRO A 25 -10.38 -16.78 -5.55
N SER A 26 -9.97 -18.05 -5.43
CA SER A 26 -10.09 -18.79 -4.18
C SER A 26 -8.88 -18.47 -3.30
N LEU A 27 -9.06 -17.53 -2.37
CA LEU A 27 -8.05 -17.17 -1.39
C LEU A 27 -8.44 -17.73 -0.01
N PRO A 28 -7.48 -18.25 0.78
CA PRO A 28 -7.73 -18.54 2.18
C PRO A 28 -8.07 -17.24 2.91
N LEU A 29 -8.93 -17.31 3.92
CA LEU A 29 -9.21 -16.14 4.76
C LEU A 29 -7.93 -15.72 5.48
N PHE A 30 -7.72 -14.41 5.61
CA PHE A 30 -6.56 -13.83 6.28
C PHE A 30 -6.47 -14.32 7.73
N ARG A 31 -7.62 -14.37 8.41
CA ARG A 31 -7.76 -14.91 9.77
C ARG A 31 -7.39 -16.40 9.84
N ASP A 32 -7.81 -17.22 8.89
CA ASP A 32 -7.47 -18.64 8.89
C ASP A 32 -5.97 -18.86 8.69
N LYS A 33 -5.33 -18.01 7.89
CA LYS A 33 -3.91 -18.11 7.56
C LYS A 33 -2.99 -17.55 8.65
N PHE A 34 -3.39 -16.47 9.32
CA PHE A 34 -2.52 -15.72 10.24
C PHE A 34 -3.06 -15.62 11.68
N GLY A 35 -4.28 -16.07 11.93
CA GLY A 35 -4.91 -16.05 13.27
C GLY A 35 -5.36 -14.67 13.74
N ILE A 36 -5.32 -13.65 12.87
CA ILE A 36 -5.59 -12.24 13.22
C ILE A 36 -6.59 -11.58 12.25
N ASP A 37 -7.28 -10.55 12.71
CA ASP A 37 -8.25 -9.81 11.91
C ASP A 37 -7.59 -8.60 11.23
N GLY A 38 -7.74 -8.50 9.90
CA GLY A 38 -7.08 -7.49 9.07
C GLY A 38 -8.03 -6.49 8.40
N SER A 39 -7.50 -5.32 8.06
CA SER A 39 -8.16 -4.32 7.20
C SER A 39 -7.26 -3.88 6.05
N VAL A 40 -7.84 -3.61 4.88
CA VAL A 40 -7.18 -3.06 3.70
C VAL A 40 -7.72 -1.66 3.40
N ILE A 41 -6.82 -0.69 3.34
CA ILE A 41 -7.15 0.71 3.02
C ILE A 41 -6.48 1.03 1.69
N SER A 42 -7.28 1.10 0.63
CA SER A 42 -6.80 1.40 -0.72
C SER A 42 -7.76 2.32 -1.44
N ALA A 43 -7.28 3.01 -2.46
CA ALA A 43 -8.13 3.68 -3.46
C ALA A 43 -8.35 2.82 -4.70
N VAL A 44 -7.55 1.76 -4.87
CA VAL A 44 -7.49 0.92 -6.06
C VAL A 44 -8.37 -0.31 -5.85
N ASP A 45 -9.36 -0.49 -6.74
CA ASP A 45 -10.35 -1.56 -6.65
C ASP A 45 -9.75 -2.95 -6.67
N LEU A 46 -8.67 -3.17 -7.44
CA LEU A 46 -7.94 -4.44 -7.47
C LEU A 46 -7.44 -4.82 -6.07
N VAL A 47 -6.75 -3.91 -5.40
CA VAL A 47 -6.18 -4.14 -4.05
C VAL A 47 -7.28 -4.32 -3.01
N LYS A 48 -8.34 -3.49 -3.08
CA LYS A 48 -9.53 -3.66 -2.22
C LYS A 48 -10.16 -5.04 -2.42
N GLY A 49 -10.36 -5.44 -3.68
CA GLY A 49 -10.97 -6.71 -4.06
C GLY A 49 -10.19 -7.91 -3.54
N ILE A 50 -8.86 -7.88 -3.60
CA ILE A 50 -8.00 -8.94 -3.03
C ILE A 50 -8.21 -9.06 -1.53
N GLY A 51 -8.21 -7.94 -0.79
CA GLY A 51 -8.44 -7.97 0.66
C GLY A 51 -9.85 -8.46 1.03
N ILE A 52 -10.88 -8.07 0.27
CA ILE A 52 -12.25 -8.58 0.44
C ILE A 52 -12.31 -10.10 0.19
N CYS A 53 -11.67 -10.59 -0.87
CA CYS A 53 -11.58 -12.03 -1.15
C CYS A 53 -10.83 -12.79 -0.06
N ALA A 54 -9.89 -12.14 0.65
CA ALA A 54 -9.21 -12.68 1.82
C ALA A 54 -9.97 -12.46 3.14
N GLY A 55 -11.20 -11.95 3.11
CA GLY A 55 -12.02 -11.74 4.32
C GLY A 55 -11.58 -10.55 5.20
N MET A 56 -10.77 -9.64 4.68
CA MET A 56 -10.37 -8.42 5.40
C MET A 56 -11.45 -7.34 5.30
N ARG A 57 -11.52 -6.46 6.30
CA ARG A 57 -12.33 -5.22 6.23
C ARG A 57 -11.76 -4.30 5.15
N ALA A 58 -12.60 -3.66 4.35
CA ALA A 58 -12.18 -2.74 3.30
C ALA A 58 -12.96 -1.41 3.40
N PRO A 59 -12.66 -0.55 4.38
CA PRO A 59 -13.41 0.69 4.58
C PRO A 59 -13.19 1.67 3.44
N GLU A 60 -14.23 2.45 3.13
CA GLU A 60 -14.13 3.56 2.19
C GLU A 60 -13.52 4.79 2.85
N VAL A 61 -12.58 5.43 2.16
CA VAL A 61 -11.94 6.66 2.60
C VAL A 61 -12.38 7.80 1.69
N PRO A 62 -13.22 8.75 2.16
CA PRO A 62 -13.64 9.89 1.36
C PRO A 62 -12.44 10.66 0.77
N GLY A 63 -12.46 10.88 -0.54
CA GLY A 63 -11.40 11.57 -1.27
C GLY A 63 -10.15 10.72 -1.54
N ALA A 64 -10.17 9.41 -1.27
CA ALA A 64 -9.10 8.52 -1.71
C ALA A 64 -9.23 8.23 -3.21
N THR A 65 -8.43 8.92 -4.04
CA THR A 65 -8.52 8.88 -5.51
C THR A 65 -7.42 8.06 -6.18
N GLY A 66 -6.38 7.66 -5.43
CA GLY A 66 -5.22 6.93 -5.97
C GLY A 66 -4.15 7.80 -6.63
N ASN A 67 -4.48 9.01 -7.08
CA ASN A 67 -3.50 9.94 -7.67
C ASN A 67 -2.84 10.87 -6.62
N ILE A 68 -2.00 11.80 -7.07
CA ILE A 68 -1.28 12.78 -6.22
C ILE A 68 -2.20 13.66 -5.35
N ASN A 69 -3.48 13.81 -5.71
CA ASN A 69 -4.47 14.56 -4.94
C ASN A 69 -5.32 13.68 -4.01
N THR A 70 -4.95 12.41 -3.83
CA THR A 70 -5.64 11.49 -2.92
C THR A 70 -5.62 11.99 -1.48
N ASN A 71 -6.61 11.60 -0.69
CA ASN A 71 -6.66 11.90 0.73
C ASN A 71 -5.66 11.04 1.55
N PHE A 72 -4.37 11.43 1.55
CA PHE A 72 -3.32 10.74 2.31
C PHE A 72 -3.64 10.66 3.81
N ARG A 73 -4.02 11.80 4.42
CA ARG A 73 -4.36 11.88 5.85
C ARG A 73 -5.56 11.00 6.21
N GLY A 74 -6.61 11.03 5.39
CA GLY A 74 -7.80 10.21 5.61
C GLY A 74 -7.50 8.71 5.57
N LYS A 75 -6.53 8.27 4.75
CA LYS A 75 -6.10 6.86 4.76
C LYS A 75 -5.39 6.50 6.07
N ALA A 76 -4.55 7.39 6.59
CA ALA A 76 -3.87 7.19 7.88
C ALA A 76 -4.84 7.21 9.07
N ASP A 77 -5.78 8.15 9.08
CA ASP A 77 -6.82 8.25 10.12
C ASP A 77 -7.71 7.00 10.12
N CYS A 78 -8.12 6.55 8.94
CA CYS A 78 -8.89 5.31 8.80
C CYS A 78 -8.09 4.10 9.31
N ALA A 79 -6.77 4.05 9.11
CA ALA A 79 -5.94 2.97 9.61
C ALA A 79 -5.94 2.91 11.15
N LEU A 80 -5.75 4.06 11.80
CA LEU A 80 -5.78 4.16 13.25
C LEU A 80 -7.17 3.84 13.81
N GLU A 81 -8.24 4.23 13.11
CA GLU A 81 -9.61 3.88 13.47
C GLU A 81 -9.84 2.36 13.38
N GLN A 82 -9.40 1.70 12.31
CA GLN A 82 -9.55 0.25 12.18
C GLN A 82 -8.82 -0.50 13.30
N LEU A 83 -7.58 -0.08 13.64
CA LEU A 83 -6.84 -0.64 14.77
C LEU A 83 -7.58 -0.43 16.10
N THR A 84 -8.08 0.79 16.35
CA THR A 84 -8.87 1.12 17.55
C THR A 84 -10.14 0.28 17.65
N ASN A 85 -10.76 -0.03 16.51
CA ASN A 85 -11.98 -0.84 16.39
C ASN A 85 -11.67 -2.36 16.29
N GLY A 86 -10.52 -2.78 16.83
CA GLY A 86 -10.17 -4.19 17.02
C GLY A 86 -9.66 -4.89 15.77
N ALA A 87 -9.04 -4.19 14.82
CA ALA A 87 -8.17 -4.85 13.85
C ALA A 87 -6.78 -5.04 14.45
N ASP A 88 -6.19 -6.22 14.24
CA ASP A 88 -4.81 -6.51 14.65
C ASP A 88 -3.81 -6.03 13.58
N PHE A 89 -4.27 -5.95 12.32
CA PHE A 89 -3.46 -5.61 11.17
C PHE A 89 -4.19 -4.64 10.23
N VAL A 90 -3.46 -3.66 9.70
CA VAL A 90 -3.95 -2.78 8.65
C VAL A 90 -2.92 -2.65 7.53
N PHE A 91 -3.34 -2.95 6.31
CA PHE A 91 -2.58 -2.69 5.08
C PHE A 91 -3.00 -1.35 4.49
N ILE A 92 -2.08 -0.38 4.45
CA ILE A 92 -2.32 0.94 3.86
C ILE A 92 -1.67 0.99 2.48
N HIS A 93 -2.48 1.07 1.43
CA HIS A 93 -2.03 1.13 0.05
C HIS A 93 -2.06 2.57 -0.50
N ILE A 94 -0.93 3.03 -1.02
CA ILE A 94 -0.78 4.35 -1.63
C ILE A 94 -0.29 4.22 -3.08
N GLU A 95 -1.20 4.41 -4.02
CA GLU A 95 -0.96 4.28 -5.47
C GLU A 95 -0.18 5.46 -6.08
N ALA A 96 -0.28 6.65 -5.49
CA ALA A 96 0.17 7.90 -6.13
C ALA A 96 1.62 7.89 -6.68
N PRO A 97 2.62 7.27 -6.01
CA PRO A 97 3.97 7.19 -6.56
C PRO A 97 4.07 6.39 -7.87
N ASP A 98 3.25 5.35 -8.03
CA ASP A 98 3.25 4.50 -9.22
C ASP A 98 2.65 5.24 -10.42
N GLU A 99 1.48 5.85 -10.23
CA GLU A 99 0.82 6.69 -11.23
C GLU A 99 1.76 7.81 -11.73
N CYS A 100 2.49 8.47 -10.83
CA CYS A 100 3.49 9.47 -11.22
C CYS A 100 4.66 8.87 -12.01
N GLY A 101 5.05 7.62 -11.70
CA GLY A 101 6.04 6.84 -12.44
C GLY A 101 5.59 6.58 -13.88
N HIS A 102 4.37 6.09 -14.08
CA HIS A 102 3.77 5.87 -15.41
C HIS A 102 3.64 7.16 -16.23
N GLN A 103 3.33 8.28 -15.58
CA GLN A 103 3.26 9.58 -16.25
C GLN A 103 4.64 10.17 -16.62
N GLY A 104 5.73 9.58 -16.12
CA GLY A 104 7.06 10.15 -16.29
C GLY A 104 7.26 11.46 -15.53
N ASN A 105 6.52 11.66 -14.43
CA ASN A 105 6.54 12.88 -13.63
C ASN A 105 7.38 12.69 -12.36
N ALA A 106 8.67 13.00 -12.45
CA ALA A 106 9.59 12.88 -11.30
C ALA A 106 9.21 13.79 -10.13
N LEU A 107 8.74 15.01 -10.41
CA LEU A 107 8.43 16.00 -9.37
C LEU A 107 7.25 15.53 -8.51
N ASP A 108 6.16 15.11 -9.14
CA ASP A 108 5.01 14.62 -8.38
C ASP A 108 5.27 13.23 -7.77
N LYS A 109 6.15 12.41 -8.36
CA LYS A 109 6.58 11.16 -7.73
C LYS A 109 7.32 11.42 -6.42
N THR A 110 8.28 12.35 -6.41
CA THR A 110 8.98 12.77 -5.19
C THR A 110 8.02 13.36 -4.19
N ARG A 111 7.12 14.26 -4.63
CA ARG A 111 6.09 14.85 -3.78
C ARG A 111 5.18 13.81 -3.15
N ALA A 112 4.78 12.76 -3.90
CA ALA A 112 3.96 11.67 -3.38
C ALA A 112 4.67 10.96 -2.22
N ILE A 113 5.98 10.69 -2.36
CA ILE A 113 6.79 10.06 -1.32
C ILE A 113 6.89 10.96 -0.07
N GLU A 114 7.11 12.28 -0.24
CA GLU A 114 7.12 13.25 0.87
C GLU A 114 5.75 13.33 1.59
N LEU A 115 4.65 13.25 0.83
CA LEU A 115 3.30 13.21 1.39
C LEU A 115 3.03 11.91 2.15
N ILE A 116 3.55 10.77 1.67
CA ILE A 116 3.48 9.50 2.40
C ILE A 116 4.22 9.63 3.73
N ASP A 117 5.45 10.13 3.72
CA ASP A 117 6.25 10.29 4.94
C ASP A 117 5.54 11.19 5.97
N ARG A 118 5.11 12.38 5.54
CA ARG A 118 4.50 13.37 6.44
C ARG A 118 3.08 13.04 6.86
N ASP A 119 2.21 12.73 5.91
CA ASP A 119 0.76 12.67 6.15
C ASP A 119 0.25 11.25 6.44
N VAL A 120 1.04 10.22 6.09
CA VAL A 120 0.69 8.81 6.35
C VAL A 120 1.58 8.23 7.44
N LEU A 121 2.87 8.04 7.17
CA LEU A 121 3.78 7.31 8.05
C LEU A 121 3.91 7.99 9.41
N ARG A 122 4.26 9.28 9.44
CA ARG A 122 4.39 10.03 10.69
C ARG A 122 3.10 10.02 11.50
N ARG A 123 1.95 10.18 10.82
CA ARG A 123 0.64 10.22 11.47
C ARG A 123 0.25 8.88 12.10
N VAL A 124 0.54 7.77 11.40
CA VAL A 124 0.34 6.41 11.93
C VAL A 124 1.26 6.17 13.13
N ILE A 125 2.55 6.53 13.04
CA ILE A 125 3.50 6.39 14.15
C ILE A 125 3.02 7.18 15.37
N ASP A 126 2.69 8.46 15.22
CA ASP A 126 2.19 9.29 16.32
C ASP A 126 0.92 8.69 16.97
N GLY A 127 0.04 8.06 16.18
CA GLY A 127 -1.16 7.40 16.68
C GLY A 127 -0.85 6.11 17.44
N LEU A 128 0.07 5.29 16.92
CA LEU A 128 0.53 4.06 17.56
C LEU A 128 1.28 4.35 18.86
N GLU A 129 2.17 5.33 18.89
CA GLU A 129 2.88 5.75 20.11
C GLU A 129 1.92 6.21 21.21
N LYS A 130 0.88 6.98 20.85
CA LYS A 130 -0.17 7.42 21.79
C LYS A 130 -1.00 6.26 22.35
N SER A 131 -1.12 5.14 21.63
CA SER A 131 -1.84 3.97 22.12
C SER A 131 -1.13 3.31 23.31
N GLY A 132 0.19 3.47 23.41
CA GLY A 132 1.02 2.80 24.42
C GLY A 132 1.18 1.29 24.20
N CYS A 133 0.68 0.75 23.08
CA CYS A 133 0.83 -0.66 22.72
C CYS A 133 2.13 -0.91 21.95
N ASP A 134 2.65 -2.14 22.05
CA ASP A 134 3.68 -2.61 21.13
C ASP A 134 3.12 -2.67 19.70
N TYR A 135 3.91 -2.21 18.74
CA TYR A 135 3.51 -2.19 17.34
C TYR A 135 4.67 -2.55 16.41
N SER A 136 4.31 -2.91 15.17
CA SER A 136 5.27 -3.17 14.10
C SER A 136 4.82 -2.51 12.81
N ILE A 137 5.77 -2.00 12.04
CA ILE A 137 5.53 -1.35 10.74
C ILE A 137 6.41 -2.04 9.71
N LEU A 138 5.78 -2.54 8.64
CA LEU A 138 6.47 -2.97 7.43
C LEU A 138 6.17 -1.96 6.33
N LEU A 139 7.21 -1.26 5.84
CA LEU A 139 7.12 -0.28 4.76
C LEU A 139 7.96 -0.73 3.58
N LEU A 140 7.34 -0.79 2.40
CA LEU A 140 7.94 -1.11 1.11
C LEU A 140 6.99 -0.69 -0.03
N PRO A 141 7.50 -0.38 -1.22
CA PRO A 141 6.73 -0.49 -2.45
C PRO A 141 6.56 -1.97 -2.83
N ASP A 142 5.56 -2.28 -3.64
CA ASP A 142 5.32 -3.62 -4.19
C ASP A 142 6.13 -3.90 -5.46
N HIS A 143 6.42 -2.87 -6.25
CA HIS A 143 7.35 -2.93 -7.39
C HIS A 143 8.00 -1.58 -7.71
N PRO A 144 9.11 -1.57 -8.48
CA PRO A 144 9.66 -0.35 -9.06
C PRO A 144 8.92 0.05 -10.34
N THR A 145 8.68 1.35 -10.49
CA THR A 145 8.16 1.98 -11.72
C THR A 145 9.03 3.18 -12.08
N PRO A 146 10.20 2.97 -12.73
CA PRO A 146 11.14 4.04 -13.02
C PRO A 146 10.55 5.10 -13.95
N VAL A 147 10.71 6.38 -13.60
CA VAL A 147 10.14 7.53 -14.33
C VAL A 147 10.62 7.58 -15.79
N SER A 148 11.85 7.15 -16.05
CA SER A 148 12.44 7.09 -17.39
C SER A 148 11.82 5.99 -18.26
N LEU A 149 11.33 4.91 -17.66
CA LEU A 149 10.77 3.76 -18.35
C LEU A 149 9.24 3.76 -18.39
N ARG A 150 8.60 4.45 -17.43
CA ARG A 150 7.13 4.63 -17.35
C ARG A 150 6.35 3.31 -17.30
N THR A 151 7.00 2.25 -16.83
CA THR A 151 6.46 0.91 -16.69
C THR A 151 7.15 0.20 -15.53
N HIS A 152 6.56 -0.88 -15.06
CA HIS A 152 7.12 -1.67 -13.97
C HIS A 152 8.42 -2.34 -14.41
N THR A 153 9.38 -2.46 -13.51
CA THR A 153 10.58 -3.31 -13.68
C THR A 153 10.62 -4.40 -12.62
N SER A 154 11.57 -5.32 -12.75
CA SER A 154 11.76 -6.45 -11.83
C SER A 154 12.90 -6.22 -10.82
N ASP A 155 13.42 -4.99 -10.74
CA ASP A 155 14.46 -4.64 -9.78
C ASP A 155 13.95 -4.82 -8.34
N PRO A 156 14.82 -5.17 -7.39
CA PRO A 156 14.43 -5.27 -5.99
C PRO A 156 14.02 -3.90 -5.42
N VAL A 157 13.09 -3.94 -4.47
CA VAL A 157 12.58 -2.76 -3.75
C VAL A 157 13.17 -2.66 -2.34
N PRO A 158 13.36 -1.46 -1.78
CA PRO A 158 13.76 -1.29 -0.40
C PRO A 158 12.60 -1.65 0.53
N PHE A 159 12.90 -2.21 1.70
CA PHE A 159 11.91 -2.43 2.76
C PHE A 159 12.49 -2.11 4.13
N VAL A 160 11.63 -1.75 5.07
CA VAL A 160 11.96 -1.64 6.49
C VAL A 160 10.91 -2.38 7.30
N LEU A 161 11.37 -3.20 8.25
CA LEU A 161 10.54 -3.80 9.29
C LEU A 161 10.98 -3.18 10.61
N TYR A 162 10.12 -2.33 11.17
CA TYR A 162 10.31 -1.68 12.45
C TYR A 162 9.42 -2.34 13.49
N ARG A 163 9.91 -2.48 14.72
CA ARG A 163 9.13 -2.89 15.88
C ARG A 163 9.44 -1.97 17.05
N SER A 164 8.44 -1.60 17.83
CA SER A 164 8.59 -0.66 18.94
C SER A 164 9.31 -1.26 20.15
N ASN A 165 9.39 -2.58 20.23
CA ASN A 165 9.88 -3.33 21.40
C ASN A 165 11.17 -4.12 21.16
N GLU A 166 11.78 -4.00 19.98
CA GLU A 166 13.05 -4.64 19.65
C GLU A 166 13.89 -3.77 18.71
N GLU A 167 15.20 -3.97 18.73
CA GLU A 167 16.11 -3.31 17.81
C GLU A 167 16.44 -4.22 16.62
N GLY A 168 16.46 -3.64 15.41
CA GLY A 168 16.79 -4.38 14.20
C GLY A 168 18.26 -4.81 14.16
N THR A 169 18.58 -5.84 13.37
CA THR A 169 19.97 -6.33 13.22
C THR A 169 20.73 -5.67 12.08
N LYS A 170 20.04 -4.90 11.25
CA LYS A 170 20.56 -4.24 10.05
C LYS A 170 19.96 -2.86 9.97
N HIS A 171 20.80 -1.87 9.70
CA HIS A 171 20.40 -0.47 9.67
C HIS A 171 20.89 0.18 8.38
N ALA A 172 20.11 1.14 7.92
CA ALA A 172 20.43 2.01 6.81
C ALA A 172 20.17 3.45 7.28
N GLU A 173 21.05 4.39 6.95
CA GLU A 173 20.90 5.79 7.35
C GLU A 173 19.67 6.44 6.71
N HIS A 174 19.34 6.03 5.48
CA HIS A 174 18.22 6.54 4.70
C HIS A 174 17.43 5.41 4.04
N PHE A 175 16.12 5.59 3.92
CA PHE A 175 15.25 4.66 3.19
C PHE A 175 15.32 4.93 1.68
N THR A 176 16.35 4.37 1.04
CA THR A 176 16.59 4.47 -0.41
C THR A 176 17.09 3.14 -0.95
N GLU A 177 17.00 2.92 -2.26
CA GLU A 177 17.45 1.70 -2.93
C GLU A 177 18.95 1.42 -2.67
N SER A 178 19.79 2.45 -2.76
CA SER A 178 21.25 2.33 -2.55
C SER A 178 21.61 1.98 -1.11
N HIS A 179 20.99 2.64 -0.14
CA HIS A 179 21.23 2.37 1.28
C HIS A 179 20.69 0.99 1.69
N ALA A 180 19.53 0.59 1.17
CA ALA A 180 18.98 -0.74 1.39
C ALA A 180 19.92 -1.84 0.85
N ALA A 181 20.43 -1.68 -0.37
CA ALA A 181 21.39 -2.61 -0.96
C ALA A 181 22.65 -2.78 -0.12
N ASN A 182 23.17 -1.70 0.48
CA ASN A 182 24.36 -1.72 1.32
C ASN A 182 24.18 -2.47 2.65
N THR A 183 22.94 -2.74 3.09
CA THR A 183 22.70 -3.54 4.31
C THR A 183 23.04 -5.02 4.16
N GLY A 184 23.06 -5.52 2.92
CA GLY A 184 23.17 -6.95 2.60
C GLY A 184 21.95 -7.79 3.01
N LEU A 185 20.87 -7.18 3.51
CA LEU A 185 19.63 -7.88 3.85
C LEU A 185 18.77 -8.05 2.59
N PHE A 186 18.50 -9.30 2.22
CA PHE A 186 17.71 -9.61 1.04
C PHE A 186 16.68 -10.70 1.32
N VAL A 187 15.44 -10.45 0.91
CA VAL A 187 14.33 -11.42 0.97
C VAL A 187 13.87 -11.68 -0.46
N SER A 188 14.18 -12.87 -0.98
CA SER A 188 13.92 -13.21 -2.39
C SER A 188 12.43 -13.35 -2.73
N LYS A 189 11.57 -13.60 -1.73
CA LYS A 189 10.13 -13.77 -1.88
C LYS A 189 9.39 -12.76 -1.02
N GLY A 190 8.86 -11.69 -1.64
CA GLY A 190 8.20 -10.59 -0.92
C GLY A 190 7.09 -11.05 0.03
N HIS A 191 6.30 -12.07 -0.34
CA HIS A 191 5.22 -12.59 0.51
C HIS A 191 5.70 -13.18 1.86
N GLU A 192 6.97 -13.55 1.99
CA GLU A 192 7.54 -14.02 3.26
C GLU A 192 7.72 -12.89 4.28
N LEU A 193 7.76 -11.62 3.85
CA LEU A 193 7.80 -10.47 4.75
C LEU A 193 6.56 -10.39 5.65
N MET A 194 5.40 -10.87 5.18
CA MET A 194 4.18 -10.88 5.98
C MET A 194 4.30 -11.79 7.21
N LYS A 195 4.94 -12.96 7.05
CA LYS A 195 5.23 -13.83 8.20
C LYS A 195 6.17 -13.12 9.15
N LYS A 196 7.21 -12.44 8.64
CA LYS A 196 8.12 -11.66 9.50
C LYS A 196 7.34 -10.59 10.28
N LEU A 197 6.44 -9.86 9.64
CA LEU A 197 5.64 -8.81 10.30
C LEU A 197 4.74 -9.35 11.42
N ILE A 198 3.96 -10.42 11.16
CA ILE A 198 2.90 -10.90 12.06
C ILE A 198 3.45 -11.71 13.25
N LEU A 199 4.68 -12.23 13.16
CA LEU A 199 5.22 -13.11 14.19
C LEU A 199 5.67 -12.35 15.46
N LYS A 200 4.86 -12.47 16.52
CA LYS A 200 5.31 -13.23 17.71
C LYS A 200 5.20 -14.72 17.34
N MET A 201 6.32 -15.41 17.10
CA MET A 201 6.30 -16.88 17.17
C MET A 201 5.92 -17.23 18.62
N PRO A 202 4.85 -17.98 18.89
CA PRO A 202 4.51 -18.34 20.26
C PRO A 202 5.54 -19.25 20.92
N ASN A 203 6.53 -19.78 20.19
CA ASN A 203 7.65 -20.57 20.71
C ASN A 203 8.79 -20.61 19.68
N GLU A 204 9.85 -19.82 19.90
CA GLU A 204 11.24 -20.21 19.61
C GLU A 204 12.08 -19.84 20.84
#